data_AF-A0A6I9NQW8-F1
#
_entry.id   AF-A0A6I9NQW8-F1
#
_cell.length_a   1.000
_cell.length_b   1.000
_cell.length_c   1.000
_cell.angle_alpha   90.00
_cell.angle_beta   90.00
_cell.angle_gamma   90.00
#
_symmetry.space_group_name_H-M   'P 1'
#
loop_
_entity.id
_entity.type
_entity.pdbx_description
1 polymer ?
#
loop_
_entity_poly.entity_id
_entity_poly.type
_entity_poly.pdbx_seq_one_letter_code
_entity_poly.pdbx_strand_id
1 'polypeptide(L)'
;MYLNLPDLPKHVPGVDKQNLLSTACFPCLCDLQNNGVAFNTEPPPGTQTGLCGVVEQKDEGGQQPDSDCAAQSQPGHAGLCEKHYREYLVSLINSHSIDPAPLYSSNELLLACRRYKVEDPRREGEDSFTYFSRVLQKLMDEEPLGDKVPRKK
;
A
#
# COMPACT_ATOMS: atom_id res chain seq x y z
N MET A 1 3.44 -0.98 -23.18
CA MET A 1 2.57 -2.18 -23.19
C MET A 1 1.43 -1.89 -22.23
N TYR A 2 0.28 -1.47 -22.75
CA TYR A 2 -0.92 -1.24 -21.97
C TYR A 2 -1.44 -2.60 -21.50
N LEU A 3 -1.40 -2.85 -20.19
CA LEU A 3 -2.05 -4.04 -19.63
C LEU A 3 -3.56 -3.85 -19.72
N ASN A 4 -4.17 -4.50 -20.70
CA ASN A 4 -5.58 -4.86 -20.68
C ASN A 4 -5.81 -5.76 -19.46
N LEU A 5 -6.65 -5.34 -18.51
CA LEU A 5 -7.19 -6.22 -17.48
C LEU A 5 -8.66 -6.54 -17.83
N PRO A 6 -8.95 -7.76 -18.33
CA PRO A 6 -10.31 -8.27 -18.46
C PRO A 6 -10.83 -8.70 -17.07
N ASP A 7 -12.13 -8.48 -16.83
CA ASP A 7 -12.94 -9.05 -15.75
C ASP A 7 -12.30 -9.10 -14.34
N LEU A 8 -12.32 -7.96 -13.64
CA LEU A 8 -12.14 -7.95 -12.18
C LEU A 8 -13.36 -8.60 -11.51
N PRO A 9 -13.18 -9.62 -10.64
CA PRO A 9 -14.27 -10.27 -9.93
C PRO A 9 -15.06 -9.27 -9.07
N LYS A 10 -16.39 -9.39 -9.11
CA LYS A 10 -17.35 -8.61 -8.32
C LYS A 10 -17.03 -8.77 -6.84
N HIS A 11 -16.62 -7.68 -6.19
CA HIS A 11 -16.41 -7.58 -4.74
C HIS A 11 -15.62 -8.76 -4.15
N VAL A 12 -14.29 -8.66 -4.14
CA VAL A 12 -13.46 -9.52 -3.29
C VAL A 12 -13.52 -8.93 -1.88
N PRO A 13 -14.25 -9.53 -0.92
CA PRO A 13 -14.17 -9.09 0.47
C PRO A 13 -12.71 -9.27 0.94
N GLY A 14 -12.02 -8.17 1.23
CA GLY A 14 -10.65 -8.20 1.77
C GLY A 14 -9.54 -7.64 0.86
N VAL A 15 -9.85 -6.98 -0.26
CA VAL A 15 -8.87 -6.07 -0.87
C VAL A 15 -8.99 -4.73 -0.14
N ASP A 16 -8.33 -4.63 1.01
CA ASP A 16 -8.31 -3.39 1.80
C ASP A 16 -7.71 -2.25 0.97
N LYS A 17 -8.22 -1.02 1.13
CA LYS A 17 -7.62 0.19 0.51
C LYS A 17 -6.11 0.30 0.73
N GLN A 18 -5.63 -0.23 1.86
CA GLN A 18 -4.21 -0.30 2.21
C GLN A 18 -3.40 -1.26 1.31
N ASN A 19 -4.02 -2.29 0.73
CA ASN A 19 -3.40 -3.18 -0.26
C ASN A 19 -3.44 -2.60 -1.69
N LEU A 20 -4.23 -1.56 -1.95
CA LEU A 20 -4.26 -0.91 -3.26
C LEU A 20 -2.99 -0.09 -3.55
N LEU A 21 -2.27 0.31 -2.50
CA LEU A 21 -0.95 0.92 -2.56
C LEU A 21 0.16 -0.04 -3.02
N SER A 22 -0.14 -1.32 -3.28
CA SER A 22 0.88 -2.37 -3.39
C SER A 22 1.66 -2.41 -4.72
N THR A 23 1.74 -1.31 -5.49
CA THR A 23 2.64 -1.26 -6.68
C THR A 23 3.80 -0.25 -6.64
N ALA A 24 3.82 0.82 -5.84
CA ALA A 24 4.99 1.74 -5.76
C ALA A 24 5.50 2.05 -4.33
N CYS A 25 6.82 2.23 -4.18
CA CYS A 25 7.51 2.63 -2.93
C CYS A 25 7.31 4.12 -2.59
N PHE A 26 7.21 4.98 -3.62
CA PHE A 26 7.06 6.43 -3.45
C PHE A 26 5.77 6.87 -2.72
N PRO A 27 4.58 6.34 -3.04
CA PRO A 27 3.37 6.69 -2.31
C PRO A 27 3.45 6.33 -0.82
N CYS A 28 4.02 5.17 -0.49
CA CYS A 28 4.14 4.73 0.90
C CYS A 28 5.05 5.65 1.73
N LEU A 29 6.17 6.10 1.15
CA LEU A 29 7.05 7.07 1.81
C LEU A 29 6.36 8.43 1.99
N CYS A 30 5.60 8.87 0.98
CA CYS A 30 4.85 10.13 1.04
C CYS A 30 3.75 10.07 2.11
N ASP A 31 3.03 8.95 2.23
CA ASP A 31 2.02 8.72 3.27
C ASP A 31 2.64 8.90 4.67
N LEU A 32 3.78 8.24 4.92
CA LEU A 32 4.47 8.31 6.21
C LEU A 32 5.01 9.72 6.49
N GLN A 33 5.62 10.37 5.50
CA GLN A 33 6.16 11.74 5.64
C GLN A 33 5.06 12.76 5.92
N ASN A 34 3.96 12.73 5.18
CA ASN A 34 2.84 13.67 5.34
C ASN A 34 2.14 13.50 6.70
N ASN A 35 2.20 12.31 7.28
CA ASN A 35 1.64 12.00 8.59
C ASN A 35 2.68 12.05 9.73
N GLY A 36 3.92 12.49 9.45
CA GLY A 36 4.97 12.62 10.46
C GLY A 36 5.43 11.30 11.10
N VAL A 37 5.21 10.17 10.43
CA VAL A 37 5.62 8.84 10.92
C VAL A 37 7.06 8.57 10.51
N ALA A 38 7.91 8.34 11.50
CA ALA A 38 9.31 7.98 11.27
C ALA A 38 9.43 6.57 10.66
N PHE A 39 10.37 6.42 9.73
CA PHE A 39 10.73 5.13 9.14
C PHE A 39 12.25 5.03 9.00
N ASN A 40 12.76 3.80 9.00
CA ASN A 40 14.19 3.54 8.93
C ASN A 40 14.64 3.51 7.47
N THR A 41 15.74 4.18 7.16
CA THR A 41 16.43 4.09 5.87
C THR A 41 17.81 3.43 6.00
N GLU A 42 18.39 3.47 7.19
CA GLU A 42 19.67 2.87 7.52
C GLU A 42 19.49 1.50 8.19
N PRO A 43 20.38 0.53 7.90
CA PRO A 43 20.31 -0.78 8.54
C PRO A 43 20.59 -0.66 10.05
N PRO A 44 19.98 -1.52 10.89
CA PRO A 44 20.26 -1.55 12.31
C PRO A 44 21.75 -1.84 12.58
N PRO A 45 22.36 -1.26 13.64
CA PRO A 45 23.74 -1.53 13.99
C PRO A 45 24.01 -3.03 14.17
N GLY A 46 25.05 -3.53 13.50
CA GLY A 46 25.42 -4.96 13.55
C GLY A 46 24.72 -5.86 12.53
N THR A 47 23.91 -5.30 11.61
CA THR A 47 23.26 -6.06 10.54
C THR A 47 24.19 -6.20 9.33
N GLN A 48 24.18 -7.38 8.70
CA GLN A 48 24.87 -7.60 7.43
C GLN A 48 24.32 -6.66 6.34
N THR A 49 25.20 -5.88 5.70
CA THR A 49 24.83 -4.96 4.62
C THR A 49 24.98 -5.66 3.28
N GLY A 50 24.00 -5.54 2.38
CA GLY A 50 24.08 -6.05 1.01
C GLY A 50 23.03 -7.12 0.69
N LEU A 51 22.58 -7.89 1.67
CA LEU A 51 21.55 -8.93 1.50
C LEU A 51 20.45 -8.80 2.55
N CYS A 52 19.21 -9.02 2.14
CA CYS A 52 18.04 -9.01 2.98
C CYS A 52 18.05 -10.21 3.95
N GLY A 53 18.10 -9.93 5.25
CA GLY A 53 18.09 -10.95 6.32
C GLY A 53 16.70 -11.31 6.84
N VAL A 54 15.63 -11.00 6.10
CA VAL A 54 14.27 -11.42 6.48
C VAL A 54 14.16 -12.93 6.32
N VAL A 55 13.75 -13.62 7.36
CA VAL A 55 13.50 -15.07 7.33
C VAL A 55 12.15 -15.32 6.65
N GLU A 56 12.16 -16.14 5.61
CA GLU A 56 10.99 -16.58 4.86
C GLU A 56 10.87 -18.10 4.94
N GLN A 57 9.63 -18.57 5.09
CA GLN A 57 9.29 -19.98 5.01
C GLN A 57 9.11 -20.35 3.53
N LYS A 58 9.96 -21.23 2.98
CA LYS A 58 9.90 -21.65 1.58
C LYS A 58 9.16 -22.98 1.43
N ASP A 59 8.28 -23.08 0.44
CA ASP A 59 7.62 -24.35 0.13
C ASP A 59 8.50 -25.19 -0.80
N GLU A 60 9.24 -26.15 -0.22
CA GLU A 60 10.12 -27.06 -0.95
C GLU A 60 9.68 -28.51 -0.70
N GLY A 61 9.08 -29.15 -1.71
CA GLY A 61 8.76 -30.58 -1.65
C GLY A 61 7.75 -30.97 -0.57
N GLY A 62 6.87 -30.06 -0.14
CA GLY A 62 5.92 -30.29 0.96
C GLY A 62 6.52 -30.08 2.35
N GLN A 63 7.79 -29.70 2.43
CA GLN A 63 8.43 -29.17 3.64
C GLN A 63 8.43 -27.64 3.58
N GLN A 64 8.40 -27.02 4.75
CA GLN A 64 8.33 -25.57 4.89
C GLN A 64 9.52 -25.06 5.73
N PRO A 65 10.78 -25.20 5.25
CA PRO A 65 11.95 -24.72 5.99
C PRO A 65 12.01 -23.19 6.02
N ASP A 66 12.45 -22.66 7.17
CA ASP A 66 12.85 -21.26 7.32
C ASP A 66 14.20 -21.02 6.65
N SER A 67 14.27 -19.99 5.80
CA SER A 67 15.51 -19.58 5.15
C SER A 67 15.55 -18.06 4.97
N ASP A 68 16.75 -17.49 4.95
CA ASP A 68 16.89 -16.07 4.65
C ASP A 68 16.40 -15.77 3.23
N CYS A 69 15.74 -14.63 3.08
CA CYS A 69 15.35 -14.06 1.80
C CYS A 69 16.57 -13.95 0.87
N ALA A 70 17.69 -13.44 1.41
CA ALA A 70 18.96 -13.27 0.74
C ALA A 70 18.91 -12.47 -0.58
N ALA A 71 17.81 -11.77 -0.86
CA ALA A 71 17.70 -10.86 -1.99
C ALA A 71 18.56 -9.60 -1.77
N GLN A 72 18.99 -8.97 -2.85
CA GLN A 72 19.83 -7.76 -2.80
C GLN A 72 19.14 -6.64 -2.02
N SER A 73 19.81 -6.14 -0.97
CA SER A 73 19.35 -4.95 -0.24
C SER A 73 19.69 -3.68 -1.02
N GLN A 74 18.83 -2.67 -0.95
CA GLN A 74 19.07 -1.37 -1.58
C GLN A 74 19.54 -0.33 -0.56
N PRO A 75 20.40 0.64 -0.96
CA PRO A 75 20.71 1.80 -0.13
C PRO A 75 19.43 2.57 0.24
N GLY A 76 19.32 3.01 1.49
CA GLY A 76 18.13 3.73 1.98
C GLY A 76 16.92 2.86 2.30
N HIS A 77 17.01 1.53 2.20
CA HIS A 77 15.94 0.57 2.51
C HIS A 77 16.17 -0.19 3.83
N ALA A 78 16.92 0.39 4.77
CA ALA A 78 17.21 -0.21 6.07
C ALA A 78 17.83 -1.62 6.02
N GLY A 79 18.58 -1.92 4.95
CA GLY A 79 19.17 -3.25 4.74
C GLY A 79 18.19 -4.31 4.22
N LEU A 80 16.98 -3.90 3.79
CA LEU A 80 15.97 -4.79 3.22
C LEU A 80 15.99 -4.75 1.68
N CYS A 81 15.51 -5.84 1.06
CA CYS A 81 15.20 -5.83 -0.37
C CYS A 81 13.94 -4.99 -0.65
N GLU A 82 13.66 -4.67 -1.91
CA GLU A 82 12.52 -3.84 -2.29
C GLU A 82 11.17 -4.39 -1.78
N LYS A 83 10.94 -5.70 -1.93
CA LYS A 83 9.73 -6.39 -1.44
C LYS A 83 9.55 -6.19 0.06
N HIS A 84 10.56 -6.54 0.85
CA HIS A 84 10.46 -6.48 2.31
C HIS A 84 10.48 -5.06 2.86
N TYR A 85 11.19 -4.13 2.21
CA TYR A 85 11.13 -2.73 2.60
C TYR A 85 9.72 -2.16 2.38
N ARG A 86 9.10 -2.51 1.26
CA ARG A 86 7.71 -2.14 0.99
C ARG A 86 6.75 -2.71 2.04
N GLU A 87 6.86 -4.00 2.35
CA GLU A 87 6.04 -4.64 3.38
C GLU A 87 6.24 -3.95 4.74
N TYR A 88 7.47 -3.56 5.08
CA TYR A 88 7.78 -2.75 6.24
C TYR A 88 7.05 -1.40 6.23
N LEU A 89 7.12 -0.63 5.13
CA LEU A 89 6.43 0.66 5.04
C LEU A 89 4.91 0.50 5.12
N VAL A 90 4.34 -0.50 4.46
CA VAL A 90 2.91 -0.83 4.54
C VAL A 90 2.52 -1.21 5.97
N SER A 91 3.37 -1.95 6.69
CA SER A 91 3.12 -2.27 8.10
C SER A 91 3.05 -1.01 8.98
N LEU A 92 3.87 0.00 8.70
CA LEU A 92 3.82 1.29 9.40
C LEU A 92 2.52 2.03 9.09
N ILE A 93 2.18 2.18 7.80
CA ILE A 93 0.94 2.80 7.32
C ILE A 93 -0.27 2.18 8.01
N ASN A 94 -0.33 0.85 8.00
CA ASN A 94 -1.39 0.07 8.64
C ASN A 94 -1.43 0.30 10.15
N SER A 95 -0.27 0.23 10.81
CA SER A 95 -0.19 0.39 12.26
C SER A 95 -0.62 1.77 12.75
N HIS A 96 -0.43 2.81 11.92
CA HIS A 96 -0.81 4.19 12.18
C HIS A 96 -2.17 4.59 11.60
N SER A 97 -2.88 3.65 10.96
CA SER A 97 -4.19 3.90 10.32
C SER A 97 -4.17 5.06 9.33
N ILE A 98 -3.11 5.14 8.54
CA ILE A 98 -2.99 6.14 7.48
C ILE A 98 -3.84 5.68 6.29
N ASP A 99 -4.74 6.55 5.83
CA ASP A 99 -5.51 6.32 4.61
C ASP A 99 -4.70 6.79 3.39
N PRO A 100 -4.46 5.93 2.40
CA PRO A 100 -3.76 6.32 1.17
C PRO A 100 -4.58 7.13 0.17
N ALA A 101 -5.91 7.18 0.34
CA ALA A 101 -6.80 7.84 -0.61
C ALA A 101 -6.42 9.31 -0.93
N PRO A 102 -5.91 10.13 0.01
CA PRO A 102 -5.48 11.50 -0.27
C PRO A 102 -4.32 11.62 -1.27
N LEU A 103 -3.53 10.57 -1.47
CA LEU A 103 -2.43 10.55 -2.43
C LEU A 103 -2.84 10.03 -3.81
N TYR A 104 -4.07 9.57 -3.98
CA TYR A 104 -4.54 9.06 -5.27
C TYR A 104 -4.55 10.17 -6.32
N SER A 105 -3.99 9.85 -7.49
CA SER A 105 -4.29 10.60 -8.70
C SER A 105 -5.79 10.52 -9.03
N SER A 106 -6.27 11.44 -9.86
CA SER A 106 -7.65 11.43 -10.36
C SER A 106 -8.07 10.06 -10.95
N ASN A 107 -7.15 9.34 -11.59
CA ASN A 107 -7.44 8.03 -12.18
C ASN A 107 -7.54 6.93 -11.12
N GLU A 108 -6.65 6.92 -10.14
CA GLU A 108 -6.66 5.95 -9.05
C GLU A 108 -7.90 6.12 -8.18
N LEU A 109 -8.30 7.36 -7.92
CA LEU A 109 -9.52 7.68 -7.19
C LEU A 109 -10.76 7.10 -7.90
N LEU A 110 -10.91 7.37 -9.21
CA LEU A 110 -12.03 6.83 -9.98
C LEU A 110 -12.01 5.30 -10.06
N LEU A 111 -10.83 4.69 -10.14
CA LEU A 111 -10.70 3.24 -10.15
C LEU A 111 -11.08 2.64 -8.79
N ALA A 112 -10.69 3.27 -7.69
CA ALA A 112 -11.10 2.88 -6.34
C ALA A 112 -12.63 3.00 -6.20
N CYS A 113 -13.22 4.13 -6.60
CA CYS A 113 -14.67 4.31 -6.59
C CYS A 113 -15.41 3.22 -7.37
N ARG A 114 -14.93 2.84 -8.57
CA ARG A 114 -15.52 1.71 -9.33
C ARG A 114 -15.38 0.37 -8.62
N ARG A 115 -14.22 0.11 -8.00
CA ARG A 115 -13.94 -1.13 -7.29
C ARG A 115 -14.87 -1.30 -6.08
N TYR A 116 -15.06 -0.24 -5.31
CA TYR A 116 -15.88 -0.24 -4.11
C TYR A 116 -17.34 0.16 -4.34
N LYS A 117 -17.72 0.47 -5.60
CA LYS A 117 -19.07 0.92 -5.98
C LYS A 117 -19.52 2.21 -5.29
N VAL A 118 -18.56 3.09 -4.99
CA VAL A 118 -18.82 4.46 -4.56
C VAL A 118 -19.17 5.27 -5.80
N GLU A 119 -20.45 5.27 -6.16
CA GLU A 119 -20.93 5.99 -7.34
C GLU A 119 -21.07 7.47 -7.04
N ASP A 120 -20.35 8.32 -7.75
CA ASP A 120 -20.57 9.75 -7.67
C ASP A 120 -20.40 10.44 -9.03
N PRO A 121 -21.50 10.68 -9.76
CA PRO A 121 -21.43 11.34 -11.05
C PRO A 121 -21.04 12.82 -10.89
N ARG A 122 -20.28 13.30 -11.88
CA ARG A 122 -19.95 14.72 -11.98
C ARG A 122 -21.22 15.52 -12.24
N ARG A 123 -21.38 16.62 -11.50
CA ARG A 123 -22.54 17.51 -11.64
C ARG A 123 -22.35 18.47 -12.82
N GLU A 124 -23.44 18.98 -13.35
CA GLU A 124 -23.40 19.97 -14.42
C GLU A 124 -22.68 21.26 -13.94
N GLY A 125 -21.72 21.74 -14.72
CA GLY A 125 -20.93 22.94 -14.38
C GLY A 125 -19.90 22.76 -13.26
N GLU A 126 -19.75 21.56 -12.69
CA GLU A 126 -18.79 21.29 -11.61
C GLU A 126 -17.36 21.26 -12.16
N ASP A 127 -16.45 22.05 -11.58
CA ASP A 127 -15.03 22.02 -11.92
C ASP A 127 -14.35 20.73 -11.40
N SER A 128 -13.18 20.42 -11.93
CA SER A 128 -12.50 19.15 -11.64
C SER A 128 -12.04 19.05 -10.18
N PHE A 129 -11.62 20.16 -9.56
CA PHE A 129 -11.13 20.16 -8.19
C PHE A 129 -12.27 19.87 -7.21
N THR A 130 -13.42 20.53 -7.39
CA THR A 130 -14.62 20.30 -6.58
C THR A 130 -15.12 18.86 -6.74
N TYR A 131 -15.17 18.36 -7.97
CA TYR A 131 -15.58 16.98 -8.26
C TYR A 131 -14.68 15.95 -7.54
N PHE A 132 -13.36 16.02 -7.73
CA PHE A 132 -12.46 15.03 -7.14
C PHE A 132 -12.39 15.13 -5.61
N SER A 133 -12.48 16.33 -5.04
CA SER A 133 -12.51 16.51 -3.58
C SER A 133 -13.74 15.85 -2.97
N ARG A 134 -14.90 16.01 -3.61
CA ARG A 134 -16.17 15.41 -3.18
C ARG A 134 -16.16 13.88 -3.31
N VAL A 135 -15.65 13.38 -4.43
CA VAL A 135 -15.51 11.93 -4.68
C VAL A 135 -14.55 11.30 -3.67
N LEU A 136 -13.43 11.96 -3.36
CA LEU A 136 -12.47 11.52 -2.35
C LEU A 136 -13.11 11.42 -0.97
N GLN A 137 -13.79 12.48 -0.54
CA GLN A 137 -14.48 12.49 0.74
C GLN A 137 -15.51 11.37 0.84
N LYS A 138 -16.34 11.22 -0.20
CA LYS A 138 -17.34 10.15 -0.26
C LYS A 138 -16.71 8.75 -0.19
N LEU A 139 -15.61 8.54 -0.91
CA LEU A 139 -14.87 7.28 -0.85
C LEU A 139 -14.36 6.99 0.55
N MET A 140 -13.81 7.98 1.25
CA MET A 140 -13.30 7.82 2.62
C MET A 140 -14.42 7.52 3.62
N ASP A 141 -15.59 8.15 3.46
CA ASP A 141 -16.74 7.97 4.34
C ASP A 141 -17.43 6.60 4.16
N GLU A 142 -17.61 6.14 2.91
CA GLU A 142 -18.32 4.89 2.62
C GLU A 142 -17.43 3.64 2.79
N GLU A 143 -16.12 3.79 2.65
CA GLU A 143 -15.17 2.67 2.69
C GLU A 143 -14.07 2.93 3.71
N PRO A 144 -14.31 2.68 5.01
CA PRO A 144 -13.29 2.87 6.03
C PRO A 144 -12.11 1.91 5.85
N LEU A 145 -11.02 2.19 6.56
CA LEU A 145 -9.85 1.30 6.57
C LEU A 145 -10.23 -0.07 7.17
N GLY A 146 -9.80 -1.17 6.54
CA GLY A 146 -10.18 -2.52 6.94
C GLY A 146 -9.96 -2.84 8.43
N ASP A 147 -11.00 -3.33 9.11
CA ASP A 147 -10.99 -3.63 10.55
C ASP A 147 -10.11 -4.83 10.91
N LYS A 148 -9.83 -5.70 9.94
CA LYS A 148 -9.03 -6.91 10.15
C LYS A 148 -7.52 -6.65 10.09
N VAL A 149 -7.11 -5.44 9.70
CA VAL A 149 -5.72 -5.06 9.63
C VAL A 149 -5.21 -4.81 11.06
N PRO A 150 -4.10 -5.47 11.49
CA PRO A 150 -3.53 -5.22 12.80
C PRO A 150 -3.06 -3.76 12.95
N ARG A 151 -3.53 -3.08 14.01
CA ARG A 151 -3.20 -1.67 14.33
C ARG A 151 -2.50 -1.59 15.68
N LYS A 152 -1.54 -0.66 15.86
CA LYS A 152 -0.95 -0.39 17.18
C LYS A 152 -2.04 0.26 18.05
N LYS A 153 -2.22 -0.26 19.27
CA LYS A 153 -3.13 0.30 20.29
C LYS A 153 -2.40 1.27 21.19
#